data_AF-A0A0B3AGE0-F1
#
_entry.id   AF-A0A0B3AGE0-F1
#
_cell.length_a   1.000
_cell.length_b   1.000
_cell.length_c   1.000
_cell.angle_alpha   90.00
_cell.angle_beta   90.00
_cell.angle_gamma   90.00
#
_symmetry.space_group_name_H-M   'P 1'
#
loop_
_entity.id
_entity.type
_entity.pdbx_description
1 polymer ?
#
loop_
_entity_poly.entity_id
_entity_poly.type
_entity_poly.pdbx_seq_one_letter_code
_entity_poly.pdbx_strand_id
1 'polypeptide(L)'
;MKKGRAFIFLGLFIFVIGTFFLSNALAGSFNFSISAGTYSIAQKTVNGIPQIPVNIIWSSDATSCEAKDGWLGTSVGTSGVLPVYPTATTTYSLVCTKDGVYSYKSVKIYVTNVITTTAEDCSCYAIEANSMSSYICMVQNTDTGCSVSYMREPGIDATCGLGGTYTESFCSPPLPSDPPDTEAPILTISYPGNSYSGNNIGIYREEQYPSNGFQVTLAASERSAGKAYAESVSGRWAMKTAIPEKIGKLVVKNAANVKEVADSVDFIFCAVDMKKDEIKALEYDYAKAEVPVVSNNSAHRWTDDVPMLLPELNDSHLKIIDTQKKRLGTKNGFIVVKPNCSIQSYVPALHPLLSYGPKEVVVCTYQAISGAGKTFETWPEMIDNVIPYIGGEEEKSEKEPLKVWGKIEGGKIVSAVKPVITAQCIRVPVTDGHMAAAFVRFEKKPSKEEILKRWKEFKGKPQELNLPSAPKQFIKYFEEDNRPQTKLERDIENGMGVTVGRLREDHLYDYKFVSLSHNTVRGAAGGAVLIAELLKAEGYLHSN
;
A
#
# COMPACT_ATOMS: atom_id res chain seq x y z
N MET A 1 17.79 64.82 14.74
CA MET A 1 18.86 63.80 14.52
C MET A 1 18.30 62.40 14.77
N LYS A 2 19.08 61.33 14.51
CA LYS A 2 18.60 59.96 14.20
C LYS A 2 18.01 59.14 15.39
N LYS A 3 16.97 58.34 15.04
CA LYS A 3 16.60 56.97 15.51
C LYS A 3 16.14 56.71 16.97
N GLY A 4 14.98 56.03 17.12
CA GLY A 4 14.55 55.40 18.40
C GLY A 4 13.18 54.67 18.41
N ARG A 5 13.12 53.45 17.86
CA ARG A 5 12.23 52.27 18.14
C ARG A 5 10.81 52.38 18.81
N ALA A 6 9.87 51.64 18.19
CA ALA A 6 8.96 50.58 18.73
C ALA A 6 7.47 50.85 19.12
N PHE A 7 6.72 49.72 19.13
CA PHE A 7 5.29 49.46 19.43
C PHE A 7 4.25 49.91 18.37
N ILE A 8 3.08 49.28 18.12
CA ILE A 8 2.45 47.93 18.19
C ILE A 8 0.93 48.19 18.26
N PHE A 9 0.12 47.57 17.38
CA PHE A 9 -1.37 47.38 17.38
C PHE A 9 -2.29 48.52 17.90
N LEU A 10 -3.40 48.90 17.23
CA LEU A 10 -4.68 48.17 17.22
C LEU A 10 -5.79 49.02 16.51
N GLY A 11 -6.79 48.38 15.88
CA GLY A 11 -8.13 48.94 15.58
C GLY A 11 -8.25 49.80 14.30
N LEU A 12 -9.12 49.50 13.31
CA LEU A 12 -10.61 49.52 13.24
C LEU A 12 -11.19 50.90 12.84
N PHE A 13 -12.39 50.90 12.21
CA PHE A 13 -13.11 51.95 11.47
C PHE A 13 -12.76 52.03 9.96
N ILE A 14 -13.66 51.76 8.99
CA ILE A 14 -15.13 51.87 8.82
C ILE A 14 -15.62 53.32 8.55
N PHE A 15 -16.17 53.48 7.32
CA PHE A 15 -17.09 54.50 6.79
C PHE A 15 -16.57 55.87 6.30
N VAL A 16 -16.69 56.03 4.98
CA VAL A 16 -17.40 57.15 4.31
C VAL A 16 -18.36 56.46 3.32
N ILE A 17 -19.64 56.23 3.66
CA ILE A 17 -20.81 57.06 3.28
C ILE A 17 -20.73 57.45 1.79
N GLY A 18 -21.47 56.81 0.88
CA GLY A 18 -22.86 57.15 0.55
C GLY A 18 -22.89 58.27 -0.51
N THR A 19 -23.65 58.23 -1.62
CA THR A 19 -24.85 57.45 -1.95
C THR A 19 -25.06 57.50 -3.49
N PHE A 20 -25.49 56.39 -4.10
CA PHE A 20 -26.63 56.23 -5.04
C PHE A 20 -27.02 57.38 -6.02
N PHE A 21 -27.46 57.17 -7.28
CA PHE A 21 -28.33 56.10 -7.81
C PHE A 21 -28.04 55.73 -9.31
N LEU A 22 -28.12 54.43 -9.62
CA LEU A 22 -28.52 53.75 -10.86
C LEU A 22 -28.29 54.40 -12.26
N SER A 23 -27.44 53.76 -13.08
CA SER A 23 -27.90 52.91 -14.21
C SER A 23 -26.73 52.14 -14.86
N ASN A 24 -27.03 50.97 -15.44
CA ASN A 24 -26.14 50.12 -16.27
C ASN A 24 -24.91 49.45 -15.61
N ALA A 25 -25.13 48.35 -14.88
CA ALA A 25 -24.10 47.30 -14.67
C ALA A 25 -24.71 45.92 -14.30
N LEU A 26 -25.75 45.46 -15.01
CA LEU A 26 -26.17 44.04 -14.98
C LEU A 26 -25.60 43.31 -16.19
N ALA A 27 -24.28 43.04 -16.16
CA ALA A 27 -23.68 42.04 -17.02
C ALA A 27 -23.85 40.67 -16.33
N GLY A 28 -24.79 39.87 -16.81
CA GLY A 28 -25.09 38.55 -16.23
C GLY A 28 -23.87 37.64 -16.25
N SER A 29 -23.42 37.19 -15.07
CA SER A 29 -22.41 36.14 -14.97
C SER A 29 -23.06 34.76 -15.11
N PHE A 30 -22.33 33.84 -15.75
CA PHE A 30 -22.76 32.47 -15.95
C PHE A 30 -21.66 31.50 -15.48
N ASN A 31 -22.04 30.29 -15.10
CA ASN A 31 -21.16 29.26 -14.62
C ASN A 31 -20.34 28.68 -15.78
N PHE A 32 -19.02 28.61 -15.60
CA PHE A 32 -18.11 28.11 -16.61
C PHE A 32 -16.86 27.53 -15.95
N SER A 33 -16.53 26.28 -16.24
CA SER A 33 -15.32 25.60 -15.83
C SER A 33 -14.60 24.96 -17.03
N ILE A 34 -13.27 24.91 -16.94
CA ILE A 34 -12.39 24.12 -17.80
C ILE A 34 -11.26 23.56 -16.93
N SER A 35 -10.93 22.29 -17.10
CA SER A 35 -9.85 21.59 -16.40
C SER A 35 -9.25 20.50 -17.29
N ALA A 36 -8.12 19.92 -16.87
CA ALA A 36 -7.51 18.78 -17.54
C ALA A 36 -7.26 17.66 -16.52
N GLY A 37 -7.33 16.40 -16.98
CA GLY A 37 -7.03 15.23 -16.14
C GLY A 37 -5.58 15.18 -15.64
N THR A 38 -4.66 15.84 -16.35
CA THR A 38 -3.31 16.17 -15.88
C THR A 38 -2.86 17.50 -16.47
N TYR A 39 -1.98 18.20 -15.77
CA TYR A 39 -1.39 19.47 -16.22
C TYR A 39 0.03 19.29 -16.78
N SER A 40 0.65 18.11 -16.63
CA SER A 40 2.00 17.82 -17.13
C SER A 40 2.12 16.39 -17.64
N ILE A 41 2.80 16.20 -18.78
CA ILE A 41 3.07 14.88 -19.38
C ILE A 41 4.48 14.77 -19.95
N ALA A 42 5.02 13.55 -19.98
CA ALA A 42 6.05 13.14 -20.92
C ALA A 42 5.35 12.49 -22.12
N GLN A 43 5.58 12.97 -23.35
CA GLN A 43 4.86 12.50 -24.54
C GLN A 43 5.66 11.43 -25.29
N LYS A 44 5.00 10.38 -25.77
CA LYS A 44 5.60 9.37 -26.67
C LYS A 44 5.07 9.56 -28.08
N THR A 45 5.95 9.55 -29.08
CA THR A 45 5.58 9.50 -30.49
C THR A 45 6.08 8.20 -31.15
N VAL A 46 5.24 7.61 -32.00
CA VAL A 46 5.56 6.44 -32.81
C VAL A 46 5.37 6.86 -34.27
N ASN A 47 6.44 6.76 -35.08
CA ASN A 47 6.46 7.27 -36.46
C ASN A 47 5.95 8.73 -36.58
N GLY A 48 6.24 9.57 -35.58
CA GLY A 48 5.79 10.97 -35.50
C GLY A 48 4.37 11.19 -34.94
N ILE A 49 3.58 10.14 -34.72
CA ILE A 49 2.21 10.23 -34.18
C ILE A 49 2.25 10.19 -32.64
N PRO A 50 1.72 11.20 -31.92
CA PRO A 50 1.66 11.18 -30.46
C PRO A 50 0.68 10.14 -29.92
N GLN A 51 1.02 9.50 -28.81
CA GLN A 51 0.31 8.32 -28.29
C GLN A 51 -0.41 8.58 -26.96
N ILE A 52 0.00 9.59 -26.19
CA ILE A 52 -0.55 9.84 -24.84
C ILE A 52 -1.55 11.00 -24.91
N PRO A 53 -2.87 10.74 -24.74
CA PRO A 53 -3.88 11.79 -24.66
C PRO A 53 -3.89 12.46 -23.29
N VAL A 54 -4.34 13.71 -23.26
CA VAL A 54 -4.81 14.40 -22.06
C VAL A 54 -6.26 14.78 -22.28
N ASN A 55 -7.14 14.33 -21.39
CA ASN A 55 -8.55 14.72 -21.45
C ASN A 55 -8.72 16.13 -20.90
N ILE A 56 -9.29 17.02 -21.71
CA ILE A 56 -9.76 18.33 -21.28
C ILE A 56 -11.27 18.25 -21.07
N ILE A 57 -11.71 18.72 -19.92
CA ILE A 57 -13.09 18.66 -19.43
C ILE A 57 -13.59 20.09 -19.27
N TRP A 58 -14.79 20.39 -19.77
CA TRP A 58 -15.41 21.70 -19.57
C TRP A 58 -16.92 21.57 -19.36
N SER A 59 -17.48 22.57 -18.67
CA SER A 59 -18.92 22.70 -18.47
C SER A 59 -19.31 24.16 -18.32
N SER A 60 -20.35 24.57 -19.01
CA SER A 60 -20.90 25.92 -18.97
C SER A 60 -22.40 25.93 -19.21
N ASP A 61 -23.12 26.83 -18.52
CA ASP A 61 -24.53 27.13 -18.80
C ASP A 61 -24.70 28.25 -19.84
N ALA A 62 -23.65 28.55 -20.62
CA ALA A 62 -23.67 29.50 -21.72
C ALA A 62 -24.59 29.07 -22.89
N THR A 63 -24.91 30.01 -23.78
CA THR A 63 -25.65 29.74 -25.03
C THR A 63 -24.75 29.06 -26.06
N SER A 64 -23.47 29.42 -26.10
CA SER A 64 -22.47 28.81 -26.97
C SER A 64 -21.07 28.91 -26.37
N CYS A 65 -20.16 28.04 -26.82
CA CYS A 65 -18.73 28.13 -26.55
C CYS A 65 -17.93 27.90 -27.84
N GLU A 66 -16.83 28.62 -28.00
CA GLU A 66 -15.93 28.53 -29.14
C GLU A 66 -14.51 28.20 -28.66
N ALA A 67 -13.84 27.28 -29.35
CA ALA A 67 -12.50 26.84 -29.02
C ALA A 67 -11.42 27.73 -29.65
N LYS A 68 -10.37 28.04 -28.90
CA LYS A 68 -9.25 28.92 -29.30
C LYS A 68 -7.90 28.30 -28.90
N ASP A 69 -6.81 28.78 -29.50
CA ASP A 69 -5.45 28.32 -29.26
C ASP A 69 -5.28 26.82 -29.65
N GLY A 70 -4.89 25.94 -28.71
CA GLY A 70 -4.52 24.54 -28.98
C GLY A 70 -5.63 23.63 -29.55
N TRP A 71 -6.87 24.10 -29.64
CA TRP A 71 -8.03 23.37 -30.18
C TRP A 71 -8.20 23.48 -31.71
N LEU A 72 -7.10 23.55 -32.47
CA LEU A 72 -7.11 23.80 -33.92
C LEU A 72 -8.09 22.88 -34.67
N GLY A 73 -9.12 23.47 -35.30
CA GLY A 73 -10.11 22.77 -36.12
C GLY A 73 -11.25 22.08 -35.35
N THR A 74 -11.29 22.18 -34.02
CA THR A 74 -12.26 21.44 -33.19
C THR A 74 -13.50 22.25 -32.84
N SER A 75 -14.68 21.75 -33.23
CA SER A 75 -15.97 22.24 -32.72
C SER A 75 -16.25 21.72 -31.32
N VAL A 76 -16.68 22.58 -30.40
CA VAL A 76 -16.96 22.25 -28.99
C VAL A 76 -18.39 22.61 -28.60
N GLY A 77 -19.02 21.79 -27.76
CA GLY A 77 -20.28 22.13 -27.11
C GLY A 77 -20.10 23.06 -25.91
N THR A 78 -21.17 23.36 -25.19
CA THR A 78 -21.12 24.12 -23.92
C THR A 78 -20.61 23.29 -22.74
N SER A 79 -20.64 21.96 -22.87
CA SER A 79 -19.93 21.01 -22.00
C SER A 79 -19.35 19.85 -22.82
N GLY A 80 -18.36 19.15 -22.27
CA GLY A 80 -17.78 17.99 -22.92
C GLY A 80 -16.48 17.49 -22.28
N VAL A 81 -15.99 16.38 -22.82
CA VAL A 81 -14.66 15.83 -22.58
C VAL A 81 -14.04 15.53 -23.94
N LEU A 82 -12.81 15.98 -24.19
CA LEU A 82 -12.09 15.64 -25.41
C LEU A 82 -10.62 15.28 -25.10
N PRO A 83 -10.09 14.18 -25.66
CA PRO A 83 -8.67 13.88 -25.64
C PRO A 83 -7.92 14.82 -26.59
N VAL A 84 -6.84 15.45 -26.10
CA VAL A 84 -5.86 16.19 -26.91
C VAL A 84 -4.48 15.57 -26.77
N TYR A 85 -3.66 15.66 -27.82
CA TYR A 85 -2.35 14.99 -27.89
C TYR A 85 -1.21 16.02 -28.03
N PRO A 86 -0.90 16.81 -26.99
CA PRO A 86 0.14 17.84 -27.08
C PRO A 86 1.53 17.20 -27.24
N THR A 87 2.24 17.59 -28.29
CA THR A 87 3.67 17.30 -28.52
C THR A 87 4.59 18.42 -28.04
N ALA A 88 4.03 19.57 -27.66
CA ALA A 88 4.72 20.68 -27.01
C ALA A 88 3.82 21.29 -25.93
N THR A 89 4.40 22.08 -25.02
CA THR A 89 3.63 22.81 -23.99
C THR A 89 2.60 23.72 -24.64
N THR A 90 1.31 23.40 -24.46
CA THR A 90 0.19 23.95 -25.23
C THR A 90 -0.90 24.51 -24.30
N THR A 91 -1.44 25.68 -24.64
CA THR A 91 -2.61 26.26 -23.97
C THR A 91 -3.87 25.96 -24.77
N TYR A 92 -4.93 25.54 -24.09
CA TYR A 92 -6.22 25.20 -24.66
C TYR A 92 -7.29 26.11 -24.06
N SER A 93 -7.97 26.88 -24.90
CA SER A 93 -8.79 28.01 -24.45
C SER A 93 -10.21 27.92 -24.99
N LEU A 94 -11.16 28.41 -24.19
CA LEU A 94 -12.59 28.44 -24.52
C LEU A 94 -13.15 29.84 -24.26
N VAL A 95 -13.86 30.39 -25.24
CA VAL A 95 -14.67 31.61 -25.13
C VAL A 95 -16.13 31.18 -25.12
N CYS A 96 -16.84 31.40 -24.02
CA CYS A 96 -18.27 31.11 -23.91
C CYS A 96 -19.09 32.40 -23.91
N THR A 97 -20.30 32.36 -24.46
CA THR A 97 -21.20 33.52 -24.61
C THR A 97 -22.61 33.20 -24.12
N LYS A 98 -23.18 34.07 -23.29
CA LYS A 98 -24.57 33.99 -22.82
C LYS A 98 -25.18 35.40 -22.78
N ASP A 99 -26.32 35.60 -23.42
CA ASP A 99 -27.08 36.86 -23.38
C ASP A 99 -26.25 38.14 -23.67
N GLY A 100 -25.27 38.02 -24.58
CA GLY A 100 -24.34 39.10 -24.95
C GLY A 100 -23.13 39.30 -24.02
N VAL A 101 -23.02 38.53 -22.94
CA VAL A 101 -21.86 38.50 -22.03
C VAL A 101 -20.91 37.38 -22.43
N TYR A 102 -19.60 37.67 -22.40
CA TYR A 102 -18.53 36.74 -22.79
C TYR A 102 -17.68 36.35 -21.57
N SER A 103 -17.22 35.11 -21.53
CA SER A 103 -16.26 34.63 -20.54
C SER A 103 -15.16 33.80 -21.20
N TYR A 104 -13.91 34.03 -20.81
CA TYR A 104 -12.73 33.33 -21.32
C TYR A 104 -12.06 32.54 -20.19
N LYS A 105 -11.77 31.26 -20.44
CA LYS A 105 -10.93 30.43 -19.57
C LYS A 105 -10.03 29.52 -20.41
N SER A 106 -8.91 29.13 -19.83
CA SER A 106 -7.95 28.25 -20.48
C SER A 106 -7.31 27.28 -19.50
N VAL A 107 -6.79 26.18 -20.05
CA VAL A 107 -5.96 25.20 -19.34
C VAL A 107 -4.64 25.03 -20.11
N LYS A 108 -3.52 24.92 -19.40
CA LYS A 108 -2.19 24.79 -20.00
C LYS A 108 -1.59 23.45 -19.63
N ILE A 109 -1.19 22.68 -20.65
CA ILE A 109 -0.56 21.37 -20.51
C ILE A 109 0.94 21.54 -20.77
N TYR A 110 1.76 21.16 -19.80
CA TYR A 110 3.21 21.20 -19.91
C TYR A 110 3.74 19.85 -20.43
N VAL A 111 4.46 19.88 -21.56
CA VAL A 111 5.14 18.69 -22.09
C VAL A 111 6.60 18.74 -21.62
N THR A 112 6.99 17.79 -20.77
CA THR A 112 8.29 17.79 -20.07
C THR A 112 9.40 17.13 -20.88
N ASN A 113 9.07 16.10 -21.66
CA ASN A 113 9.91 15.61 -22.76
C ASN A 113 9.03 15.05 -23.90
N VAL A 114 9.68 14.74 -25.02
CA VAL A 114 9.10 13.94 -26.12
C VAL A 114 10.07 12.81 -26.44
N ILE A 115 9.59 11.57 -26.41
CA ILE A 115 10.35 10.38 -26.80
C ILE A 115 9.82 9.88 -28.15
N THR A 116 10.69 9.79 -29.15
CA THR A 116 10.33 9.35 -30.51
C THR A 116 10.84 7.95 -30.77
N THR A 117 9.99 7.11 -31.37
CA THR A 117 10.30 5.73 -31.76
C THR A 117 9.90 5.48 -33.21
N THR A 118 10.78 4.85 -33.98
CA THR A 118 10.51 4.34 -35.34
C THR A 118 10.16 2.87 -35.25
N ALA A 119 9.15 2.42 -36.00
CA ALA A 119 8.60 1.07 -35.86
C ALA A 119 9.50 -0.02 -36.49
N GLU A 120 10.40 -0.57 -35.69
CA GLU A 120 10.88 -1.96 -35.81
C GLU A 120 10.32 -2.74 -34.63
N ASP A 121 9.13 -3.31 -34.80
CA ASP A 121 8.60 -4.50 -34.11
C ASP A 121 7.10 -4.67 -34.47
N CYS A 122 6.76 -5.71 -35.23
CA CYS A 122 5.37 -6.09 -35.46
C CYS A 122 4.84 -6.82 -34.22
N SER A 123 4.08 -6.11 -33.37
CA SER A 123 3.45 -6.70 -32.18
C SER A 123 2.17 -7.47 -32.51
N CYS A 124 2.05 -8.68 -31.97
CA CYS A 124 0.84 -9.48 -32.04
C CYS A 124 -0.24 -8.93 -31.12
N TYR A 125 -1.50 -8.93 -31.57
CA TYR A 125 -2.67 -8.65 -30.75
C TYR A 125 -3.58 -9.88 -30.72
N ALA A 126 -3.84 -10.42 -29.52
CA ALA A 126 -4.91 -11.38 -29.32
C ALA A 126 -6.23 -10.62 -29.18
N ILE A 127 -7.28 -11.08 -29.86
CA ILE A 127 -8.66 -10.61 -29.68
C ILE A 127 -9.47 -11.80 -29.20
N GLU A 128 -9.88 -11.80 -27.94
CA GLU A 128 -10.86 -12.77 -27.45
C GLU A 128 -12.24 -12.43 -28.01
N ALA A 129 -12.74 -13.27 -28.92
CA ALA A 129 -14.15 -13.32 -29.26
C ALA A 129 -14.87 -14.20 -28.22
N ASN A 130 -15.94 -13.68 -27.62
CA ASN A 130 -16.71 -14.43 -26.64
C ASN A 130 -17.33 -15.71 -27.23
N SER A 131 -17.23 -16.80 -26.47
CA SER A 131 -17.80 -18.14 -26.67
C SER A 131 -17.07 -19.12 -27.62
N MET A 132 -16.72 -20.27 -27.03
CA MET A 132 -16.45 -21.60 -27.61
C MET A 132 -15.46 -21.75 -28.78
N SER A 133 -14.28 -22.29 -28.40
CA SER A 133 -13.45 -23.23 -29.18
C SER A 133 -12.95 -22.78 -30.57
N SER A 134 -11.86 -22.00 -30.57
CA SER A 134 -10.82 -22.00 -31.61
C SER A 134 -9.54 -21.38 -31.05
N TYR A 135 -8.40 -22.07 -31.16
CA TYR A 135 -7.08 -21.48 -30.91
C TYR A 135 -6.37 -21.25 -32.25
N ILE A 136 -5.85 -20.03 -32.47
CA ILE A 136 -4.90 -19.74 -33.54
C ILE A 136 -3.66 -19.13 -32.90
N CYS A 137 -2.53 -19.82 -33.02
CA CYS A 137 -1.21 -19.19 -32.90
C CYS A 137 -0.16 -20.06 -33.58
N MET A 138 0.67 -19.46 -34.43
CA MET A 138 2.08 -19.79 -34.75
C MET A 138 2.43 -19.22 -36.14
N VAL A 139 3.35 -18.24 -36.20
CA VAL A 139 4.12 -17.94 -37.42
C VAL A 139 5.55 -17.57 -37.03
N GLN A 140 6.53 -18.23 -37.66
CA GLN A 140 7.94 -17.85 -37.65
C GLN A 140 8.23 -16.81 -38.74
N ASN A 141 9.30 -16.05 -38.54
CA ASN A 141 9.75 -14.97 -39.43
C ASN A 141 10.07 -15.44 -40.87
N THR A 142 9.67 -14.68 -41.89
CA THR A 142 10.12 -14.81 -43.29
C THR A 142 10.19 -13.45 -43.99
N ASP A 143 11.20 -13.26 -44.84
CA ASP A 143 11.77 -11.96 -45.26
C ASP A 143 10.91 -11.02 -46.15
N THR A 144 9.59 -11.24 -46.32
CA THR A 144 8.76 -10.48 -47.29
C THR A 144 7.46 -9.88 -46.74
N GLY A 145 7.30 -9.78 -45.42
CA GLY A 145 6.19 -9.04 -44.78
C GLY A 145 4.97 -9.88 -44.40
N CYS A 146 4.09 -9.28 -43.57
CA CYS A 146 3.01 -9.99 -42.88
C CYS A 146 1.88 -10.44 -43.82
N SER A 147 1.44 -11.70 -43.68
CA SER A 147 0.24 -12.25 -44.33
C SER A 147 -0.55 -13.14 -43.36
N VAL A 148 -1.84 -13.37 -43.63
CA VAL A 148 -2.78 -14.06 -42.74
C VAL A 148 -3.24 -15.39 -43.37
N SER A 149 -3.39 -16.43 -42.56
CA SER A 149 -3.94 -17.74 -42.99
C SER A 149 -4.65 -18.44 -41.83
N TYR A 150 -5.69 -19.22 -42.13
CA TYR A 150 -6.54 -19.92 -41.15
C TYR A 150 -6.41 -21.45 -41.28
N MET A 151 -6.50 -22.17 -40.17
CA MET A 151 -6.76 -23.62 -40.16
C MET A 151 -7.91 -23.96 -39.19
N ARG A 152 -8.63 -25.04 -39.49
CA ARG A 152 -9.80 -25.54 -38.76
C ARG A 152 -9.64 -27.06 -38.60
N GLU A 153 -9.94 -27.62 -37.43
CA GLU A 153 -10.00 -29.08 -37.25
C GLU A 153 -11.31 -29.68 -37.81
N PRO A 154 -11.34 -30.99 -38.14
CA PRO A 154 -12.42 -31.57 -38.92
C PRO A 154 -13.63 -31.99 -38.08
N GLY A 155 -14.80 -31.47 -38.45
CA GLY A 155 -16.09 -31.90 -37.92
C GLY A 155 -17.02 -30.73 -37.64
N ILE A 156 -18.29 -30.87 -38.04
CA ILE A 156 -19.40 -29.91 -37.90
C ILE A 156 -19.32 -28.73 -38.90
N ASP A 157 -20.10 -28.86 -39.97
CA ASP A 157 -20.49 -27.75 -40.83
C ASP A 157 -21.41 -26.77 -40.09
N ALA A 158 -21.09 -25.48 -40.18
CA ALA A 158 -22.02 -24.39 -39.95
C ALA A 158 -21.56 -23.14 -40.70
N THR A 159 -22.41 -22.66 -41.60
CA THR A 159 -22.28 -21.37 -42.31
C THR A 159 -22.93 -20.26 -41.49
N CYS A 160 -22.21 -19.18 -41.17
CA CYS A 160 -22.82 -17.98 -40.61
C CYS A 160 -23.15 -16.95 -41.70
N GLY A 161 -24.44 -16.69 -41.89
CA GLY A 161 -24.94 -15.55 -42.65
C GLY A 161 -24.87 -14.26 -41.84
N LEU A 162 -24.82 -13.12 -42.54
CA LEU A 162 -24.75 -11.77 -41.96
C LEU A 162 -26.07 -11.33 -41.31
N GLY A 163 -25.99 -10.62 -40.18
CA GLY A 163 -27.06 -9.74 -39.69
C GLY A 163 -27.19 -9.66 -38.17
N GLY A 164 -27.35 -8.45 -37.64
CA GLY A 164 -27.79 -8.22 -36.24
C GLY A 164 -26.96 -7.20 -35.45
N THR A 165 -27.49 -5.99 -35.33
CA THR A 165 -26.99 -4.94 -34.42
C THR A 165 -27.51 -5.16 -32.99
N TYR A 166 -26.66 -5.01 -31.97
CA TYR A 166 -27.11 -4.70 -30.60
C TYR A 166 -26.18 -3.70 -29.90
N THR A 167 -26.79 -2.88 -29.05
CA THR A 167 -26.19 -1.74 -28.31
C THR A 167 -26.05 -2.05 -26.82
N GLU A 168 -25.21 -1.26 -26.15
CA GLU A 168 -25.05 -1.13 -24.68
C GLU A 168 -24.54 -2.34 -23.88
N SER A 169 -23.36 -2.18 -23.28
CA SER A 169 -23.19 -2.27 -21.82
C SER A 169 -21.78 -1.87 -21.40
N PHE A 170 -21.66 -1.23 -20.23
CA PHE A 170 -20.36 -0.98 -19.59
C PHE A 170 -19.77 -2.30 -19.10
N CYS A 171 -18.66 -2.73 -19.70
CA CYS A 171 -17.79 -3.76 -19.11
C CYS A 171 -16.46 -3.10 -18.70
N SER A 172 -16.24 -2.98 -17.40
CA SER A 172 -14.90 -2.71 -16.87
C SER A 172 -13.97 -3.85 -17.28
N PRO A 173 -12.71 -3.57 -17.69
CA PRO A 173 -11.78 -4.63 -18.00
C PRO A 173 -11.49 -5.48 -16.75
N PRO A 174 -11.20 -6.79 -16.89
CA PRO A 174 -10.68 -7.58 -15.79
C PRO A 174 -9.35 -6.97 -15.30
N LEU A 175 -9.11 -7.08 -14.00
CA LEU A 175 -7.78 -6.81 -13.43
C LEU A 175 -6.74 -7.66 -14.19
N PRO A 176 -5.61 -7.08 -14.64
CA PRO A 176 -4.58 -7.88 -15.28
C PRO A 176 -4.08 -8.94 -14.30
N SER A 177 -4.24 -10.21 -14.71
CA SER A 177 -3.55 -11.33 -14.08
C SER A 177 -2.05 -11.16 -14.32
N ASP A 178 -1.30 -11.12 -13.22
CA ASP A 178 0.16 -11.08 -13.11
C ASP A 178 0.87 -9.85 -13.74
N PRO A 179 1.35 -8.89 -12.91
CA PRO A 179 2.41 -7.97 -13.34
C PRO A 179 3.75 -8.71 -13.47
N PRO A 180 4.71 -8.21 -14.27
CA PRO A 180 6.00 -8.86 -14.49
C PRO A 180 6.80 -9.03 -13.19
N ASP A 181 7.56 -10.12 -13.12
CA ASP A 181 8.38 -10.57 -11.98
C ASP A 181 9.01 -9.43 -11.17
N THR A 182 8.41 -9.10 -10.02
CA THR A 182 8.99 -8.17 -9.04
C THR A 182 10.06 -8.84 -8.18
N GLU A 183 11.06 -9.45 -8.81
CA GLU A 183 12.19 -10.11 -8.14
C GLU A 183 13.06 -9.12 -7.33
N ALA A 184 12.71 -8.87 -6.08
CA ALA A 184 13.65 -8.47 -5.05
C ALA A 184 13.40 -9.26 -3.77
N PRO A 185 13.60 -10.59 -3.76
CA PRO A 185 13.61 -11.35 -2.52
C PRO A 185 14.82 -10.89 -1.72
N ILE A 186 14.62 -10.40 -0.50
CA ILE A 186 15.71 -9.99 0.36
C ILE A 186 15.49 -10.63 1.74
N LEU A 187 16.24 -11.68 2.00
CA LEU A 187 16.53 -12.12 3.36
C LEU A 187 17.50 -11.10 3.96
N THR A 188 17.19 -10.53 5.12
CA THR A 188 18.13 -9.61 5.77
C THR A 188 18.40 -9.98 7.20
N ILE A 189 19.65 -9.75 7.56
CA ILE A 189 20.25 -10.32 8.72
C ILE A 189 21.09 -9.25 9.40
N SER A 190 20.76 -9.03 10.65
CA SER A 190 21.46 -8.25 11.66
C SER A 190 20.48 -8.15 12.81
N TYR A 191 20.94 -7.93 14.04
CA TYR A 191 20.15 -7.09 14.92
C TYR A 191 20.62 -5.64 14.76
N PRO A 192 19.79 -4.72 14.22
CA PRO A 192 19.12 -4.82 12.90
C PRO A 192 19.85 -4.05 11.76
N GLY A 193 19.49 -4.02 10.48
CA GLY A 193 18.44 -4.69 9.71
C GLY A 193 18.60 -4.39 8.20
N ASN A 194 17.65 -4.82 7.36
CA ASN A 194 17.23 -4.34 6.02
C ASN A 194 16.11 -5.27 5.44
N SER A 195 15.72 -5.28 4.15
CA SER A 195 14.46 -5.93 3.63
C SER A 195 13.86 -5.22 2.41
N TYR A 196 12.52 -5.26 2.21
CA TYR A 196 11.76 -4.15 1.58
C TYR A 196 10.70 -3.54 2.52
N SER A 197 9.79 -4.38 3.01
CA SER A 197 9.38 -4.55 4.42
C SER A 197 10.55 -4.72 5.40
N GLY A 198 11.76 -4.47 4.91
CA GLY A 198 12.85 -3.97 5.69
C GLY A 198 13.85 -3.03 5.01
N ASN A 199 13.66 -2.53 3.78
CA ASN A 199 14.35 -1.29 3.40
C ASN A 199 14.06 -0.22 4.46
N ASN A 200 12.85 -0.31 5.02
CA ASN A 200 12.53 -0.06 6.42
C ASN A 200 13.52 -0.70 7.43
N ILE A 201 13.33 -1.91 8.02
CA ILE A 201 14.17 -2.62 9.05
C ILE A 201 15.64 -2.12 9.16
N GLY A 202 16.36 -1.90 8.07
CA GLY A 202 17.76 -1.44 8.09
C GLY A 202 18.02 0.05 7.92
N ILE A 203 17.20 0.78 7.16
CA ILE A 203 17.22 2.25 7.24
C ILE A 203 16.60 2.70 8.56
N TYR A 204 15.41 2.18 8.88
CA TYR A 204 14.78 2.26 10.20
C TYR A 204 15.79 2.00 11.32
N ARG A 205 16.70 1.03 11.17
CA ARG A 205 17.75 0.81 12.18
C ARG A 205 18.93 1.76 12.09
N GLU A 206 19.53 2.00 10.93
CA GLU A 206 20.68 2.93 10.84
C GLU A 206 20.25 4.35 11.29
N GLU A 207 18.98 4.72 11.08
CA GLU A 207 18.34 5.95 11.58
C GLU A 207 18.01 5.89 13.08
N GLN A 208 17.50 4.78 13.63
CA GLN A 208 17.16 4.68 15.08
C GLN A 208 18.39 4.42 15.99
N TYR A 209 19.39 3.65 15.54
CA TYR A 209 20.48 3.11 16.38
C TYR A 209 21.86 3.09 15.69
N PRO A 210 22.44 4.24 15.31
CA PRO A 210 23.73 4.31 14.59
C PRO A 210 24.98 3.88 15.39
N SER A 211 24.87 3.60 16.70
CA SER A 211 26.02 3.50 17.63
C SER A 211 26.32 2.13 18.25
N ASN A 212 25.52 1.09 18.03
CA ASN A 212 25.52 -0.11 18.90
C ASN A 212 26.19 -1.39 18.33
N GLY A 213 27.01 -1.29 17.28
CA GLY A 213 28.05 -2.30 16.98
C GLY A 213 27.57 -3.69 16.52
N PHE A 214 26.70 -3.77 15.51
CA PHE A 214 26.27 -5.04 14.91
C PHE A 214 26.57 -5.08 13.40
N GLN A 215 26.68 -6.29 12.84
CA GLN A 215 26.99 -6.54 11.43
C GLN A 215 25.71 -6.83 10.63
N VAL A 216 25.63 -6.36 9.38
CA VAL A 216 24.51 -6.61 8.46
C VAL A 216 24.97 -7.52 7.32
N THR A 217 24.21 -8.59 7.07
CA THR A 217 24.36 -9.48 5.92
C THR A 217 23.05 -9.48 5.13
N LEU A 218 23.15 -9.39 3.81
CA LEU A 218 22.03 -9.40 2.88
C LEU A 218 22.10 -10.66 2.02
N ALA A 219 20.98 -11.35 1.83
CA ALA A 219 20.90 -12.46 0.90
C ALA A 219 19.62 -12.36 0.05
N ALA A 220 19.70 -12.77 -1.21
CA ALA A 220 18.64 -12.58 -2.20
C ALA A 220 18.59 -13.75 -3.20
N SER A 221 17.92 -13.57 -4.33
CA SER A 221 17.98 -14.52 -5.45
C SER A 221 19.39 -14.63 -6.01
N GLU A 222 19.68 -15.77 -6.63
CA GLU A 222 20.95 -16.04 -7.32
C GLU A 222 21.35 -14.92 -8.29
N ARG A 223 20.38 -14.35 -9.02
CA ARG A 223 20.54 -13.20 -9.93
C ARG A 223 21.09 -11.92 -9.25
N SER A 224 20.84 -11.77 -7.96
CA SER A 224 21.29 -10.63 -7.15
C SER A 224 22.57 -10.94 -6.36
N ALA A 225 22.91 -12.22 -6.18
CA ALA A 225 24.09 -12.64 -5.44
C ALA A 225 25.39 -12.15 -6.11
N GLY A 226 26.40 -11.84 -5.30
CA GLY A 226 27.70 -11.31 -5.73
C GLY A 226 27.71 -9.80 -6.06
N LYS A 227 26.55 -9.16 -6.19
CA LYS A 227 26.44 -7.71 -6.47
C LYS A 227 26.48 -6.87 -5.20
N ALA A 228 26.89 -5.61 -5.34
CA ALA A 228 26.70 -4.62 -4.28
C ALA A 228 25.21 -4.32 -4.11
N TYR A 229 24.75 -4.05 -2.88
CA TYR A 229 23.33 -3.88 -2.62
C TYR A 229 22.70 -2.74 -3.43
N ALA A 230 23.38 -1.59 -3.51
CA ALA A 230 22.90 -0.44 -4.29
C ALA A 230 22.76 -0.75 -5.79
N GLU A 231 23.60 -1.63 -6.33
CA GLU A 231 23.46 -2.14 -7.70
C GLU A 231 22.23 -3.05 -7.81
N SER A 232 22.07 -3.99 -6.87
CA SER A 232 20.97 -4.97 -6.87
C SER A 232 19.58 -4.34 -6.82
N VAL A 233 19.41 -3.18 -6.17
CA VAL A 233 18.14 -2.44 -6.07
C VAL A 233 18.06 -1.21 -6.98
N SER A 234 19.04 -1.01 -7.86
CA SER A 234 19.08 0.13 -8.78
C SER A 234 17.81 0.21 -9.65
N GLY A 235 17.26 1.42 -9.80
CA GLY A 235 15.99 1.67 -10.48
C GLY A 235 14.73 1.12 -9.78
N ARG A 236 14.88 0.44 -8.63
CA ARG A 236 13.79 -0.24 -7.88
C ARG A 236 13.71 0.25 -6.44
N TRP A 237 14.23 1.44 -6.19
CA TRP A 237 14.29 2.09 -4.88
C TRP A 237 13.07 3.00 -4.64
N ALA A 238 12.12 2.52 -3.84
CA ALA A 238 10.83 3.14 -3.54
C ALA A 238 10.77 3.82 -2.15
N MET A 239 11.90 3.93 -1.44
CA MET A 239 11.98 4.68 -0.17
C MET A 239 12.19 6.17 -0.43
N LYS A 240 11.66 7.01 0.46
CA LYS A 240 11.88 8.46 0.44
C LYS A 240 13.31 8.87 0.81
N THR A 241 13.98 8.05 1.62
CA THR A 241 15.37 8.25 2.05
C THR A 241 16.31 7.46 1.13
N ALA A 242 17.52 7.98 0.94
CA ALA A 242 18.54 7.33 0.11
C ALA A 242 19.10 6.08 0.81
N ILE A 243 19.65 5.15 0.03
CA ILE A 243 20.35 3.96 0.55
C ILE A 243 21.56 4.42 1.39
N PRO A 244 21.69 4.03 2.67
CA PRO A 244 22.86 4.37 3.48
C PRO A 244 24.13 3.80 2.85
N GLU A 245 25.20 4.60 2.79
CA GLU A 245 26.42 4.26 2.04
C GLU A 245 27.04 2.91 2.46
N LYS A 246 27.06 2.61 3.77
CA LYS A 246 27.54 1.34 4.32
C LYS A 246 26.74 0.15 3.80
N ILE A 247 25.41 0.27 3.80
CA ILE A 247 24.47 -0.76 3.33
C ILE A 247 24.63 -0.95 1.82
N GLY A 248 24.68 0.14 1.06
CA GLY A 248 24.77 0.10 -0.40
C GLY A 248 26.00 -0.65 -0.92
N LYS A 249 27.08 -0.72 -0.12
CA LYS A 249 28.32 -1.43 -0.40
C LYS A 249 28.34 -2.91 0.02
N LEU A 250 27.34 -3.39 0.76
CA LEU A 250 27.27 -4.80 1.17
C LEU A 250 27.09 -5.70 -0.05
N VAL A 251 27.88 -6.78 -0.12
CA VAL A 251 27.72 -7.81 -1.16
C VAL A 251 26.55 -8.69 -0.77
N VAL A 252 25.62 -8.89 -1.70
CA VAL A 252 24.45 -9.72 -1.53
C VAL A 252 24.82 -11.21 -1.69
N LYS A 253 24.44 -12.06 -0.74
CA LYS A 253 24.60 -13.52 -0.79
C LYS A 253 23.43 -14.19 -1.53
N ASN A 254 23.56 -15.46 -1.87
CA ASN A 254 22.42 -16.28 -2.34
C ASN A 254 21.64 -16.82 -1.13
N ALA A 255 20.36 -16.46 -1.00
CA ALA A 255 19.50 -16.90 0.11
C ALA A 255 19.25 -18.42 0.09
N ALA A 256 19.31 -19.07 -1.09
CA ALA A 256 19.21 -20.52 -1.21
C ALA A 256 20.49 -21.25 -0.74
N ASN A 257 21.62 -20.55 -0.62
CA ASN A 257 22.84 -21.11 -0.02
C ASN A 257 22.79 -21.01 1.52
N VAL A 258 21.84 -21.74 2.11
CA VAL A 258 21.52 -21.69 3.55
C VAL A 258 22.77 -21.83 4.42
N LYS A 259 23.71 -22.73 4.07
CA LYS A 259 24.95 -22.94 4.84
C LYS A 259 25.83 -21.68 4.88
N GLU A 260 26.12 -21.08 3.72
CA GLU A 260 26.98 -19.90 3.61
C GLU A 260 26.40 -18.69 4.34
N VAL A 261 25.08 -18.58 4.39
CA VAL A 261 24.38 -17.55 5.14
C VAL A 261 24.41 -17.87 6.64
N ALA A 262 24.02 -19.09 7.04
CA ALA A 262 23.97 -19.56 8.41
C ALA A 262 25.32 -19.46 9.15
N ASP A 263 26.42 -19.84 8.49
CA ASP A 263 27.80 -19.75 9.03
C ASP A 263 28.23 -18.31 9.39
N SER A 264 27.43 -17.29 9.06
CA SER A 264 27.77 -15.88 9.26
C SER A 264 26.80 -15.09 10.16
N VAL A 265 25.81 -15.75 10.78
CA VAL A 265 24.66 -15.03 11.39
C VAL A 265 24.06 -15.72 12.63
N ASP A 266 23.58 -14.92 13.58
CA ASP A 266 22.91 -15.42 14.79
C ASP A 266 21.41 -15.75 14.56
N PHE A 267 20.74 -15.07 13.62
CA PHE A 267 19.31 -15.23 13.27
C PHE A 267 19.01 -14.45 11.97
N ILE A 268 17.83 -14.61 11.35
CA ILE A 268 17.45 -13.90 10.11
C ILE A 268 16.05 -13.27 10.16
N PHE A 269 15.83 -12.21 9.38
CA PHE A 269 14.51 -11.75 8.97
C PHE A 269 14.16 -12.28 7.58
N CYS A 270 13.04 -13.01 7.48
CA CYS A 270 12.53 -13.52 6.20
C CYS A 270 11.44 -12.61 5.63
N ALA A 271 11.60 -12.20 4.37
CA ALA A 271 10.69 -11.35 3.62
C ALA A 271 10.84 -11.59 2.10
N VAL A 272 10.96 -12.86 1.69
CA VAL A 272 11.14 -13.24 0.28
C VAL A 272 9.81 -13.27 -0.47
N ASP A 273 9.82 -13.07 -1.78
CA ASP A 273 8.64 -13.22 -2.64
C ASP A 273 8.81 -14.47 -3.51
N MET A 274 8.14 -15.55 -3.13
CA MET A 274 8.28 -16.92 -3.66
C MET A 274 6.99 -17.71 -3.40
N LYS A 275 6.84 -18.93 -3.96
CA LYS A 275 5.65 -19.75 -3.66
C LYS A 275 5.65 -20.18 -2.20
N LYS A 276 4.47 -20.24 -1.56
CA LYS A 276 4.34 -20.51 -0.11
C LYS A 276 5.11 -21.74 0.37
N ASP A 277 5.15 -22.82 -0.40
CA ASP A 277 5.84 -24.06 0.01
C ASP A 277 7.36 -23.99 -0.20
N GLU A 278 7.84 -23.21 -1.18
CA GLU A 278 9.26 -22.86 -1.34
C GLU A 278 9.74 -22.01 -0.15
N ILE A 279 8.93 -21.04 0.29
CA ILE A 279 9.17 -20.26 1.51
C ILE A 279 9.23 -21.16 2.74
N LYS A 280 8.29 -22.10 2.90
CA LYS A 280 8.32 -23.05 4.03
C LYS A 280 9.58 -23.91 4.04
N ALA A 281 10.00 -24.39 2.88
CA ALA A 281 11.22 -25.18 2.76
C ALA A 281 12.44 -24.34 3.19
N LEU A 282 12.57 -23.13 2.64
CA LEU A 282 13.67 -22.21 2.97
C LEU A 282 13.73 -21.86 4.47
N GLU A 283 12.60 -21.47 5.07
CA GLU A 283 12.55 -21.12 6.50
C GLU A 283 12.81 -22.34 7.40
N TYR A 284 12.37 -23.54 7.02
CA TYR A 284 12.72 -24.77 7.73
C TYR A 284 14.20 -25.12 7.61
N ASP A 285 14.83 -24.90 6.46
CA ASP A 285 16.24 -25.26 6.27
C ASP A 285 17.15 -24.30 7.05
N TYR A 286 16.82 -23.01 7.13
CA TYR A 286 17.47 -22.08 8.07
C TYR A 286 17.29 -22.49 9.53
N ALA A 287 16.06 -22.83 9.96
CA ALA A 287 15.82 -23.27 11.32
C ALA A 287 16.60 -24.56 11.66
N LYS A 288 16.67 -25.53 10.73
CA LYS A 288 17.49 -26.75 10.89
C LYS A 288 18.99 -26.49 10.87
N ALA A 289 19.45 -25.43 10.21
CA ALA A 289 20.82 -24.94 10.27
C ALA A 289 21.14 -24.20 11.60
N GLU A 290 20.29 -24.37 12.63
CA GLU A 290 20.38 -23.74 13.95
C GLU A 290 20.19 -22.22 13.96
N VAL A 291 19.65 -21.65 12.88
CA VAL A 291 19.42 -20.20 12.73
C VAL A 291 17.95 -19.85 12.98
N PRO A 292 17.61 -19.06 14.02
CA PRO A 292 16.27 -18.57 14.22
C PRO A 292 15.77 -17.66 13.08
N VAL A 293 14.49 -17.80 12.74
CA VAL A 293 13.83 -17.11 11.62
C VAL A 293 12.70 -16.26 12.15
N VAL A 294 12.75 -14.95 11.90
CA VAL A 294 11.63 -14.02 12.15
C VAL A 294 11.02 -13.62 10.81
N SER A 295 9.92 -14.26 10.44
CA SER A 295 9.33 -14.14 9.11
C SER A 295 8.16 -13.16 9.04
N ASN A 296 8.18 -12.32 8.00
CA ASN A 296 7.04 -11.51 7.58
C ASN A 296 6.07 -12.28 6.65
N ASN A 297 6.50 -13.42 6.10
CA ASN A 297 5.76 -14.18 5.13
C ASN A 297 4.54 -14.89 5.76
N SER A 298 3.53 -15.19 4.92
CA SER A 298 2.31 -15.89 5.38
C SER A 298 2.46 -17.41 5.46
N ALA A 299 3.61 -17.95 5.03
CA ALA A 299 3.83 -19.37 4.80
C ALA A 299 3.63 -20.25 6.04
N HIS A 300 4.19 -19.85 7.19
CA HIS A 300 4.10 -20.57 8.46
C HIS A 300 2.99 -20.08 9.41
N ARG A 301 2.15 -19.11 9.00
CA ARG A 301 1.09 -18.55 9.86
C ARG A 301 0.13 -19.59 10.43
N TRP A 302 -0.11 -20.68 9.71
CA TRP A 302 -0.97 -21.80 10.11
C TRP A 302 -0.23 -23.07 10.51
N THR A 303 1.09 -23.03 10.72
CA THR A 303 1.80 -24.15 11.35
C THR A 303 1.48 -24.20 12.85
N ASP A 304 1.15 -25.38 13.36
CA ASP A 304 0.62 -25.62 14.71
C ASP A 304 1.52 -25.08 15.84
N ASP A 305 2.83 -25.24 15.69
CA ASP A 305 3.85 -24.89 16.67
C ASP A 305 4.70 -23.66 16.28
N VAL A 306 4.27 -22.90 15.26
CA VAL A 306 4.89 -21.61 14.92
C VAL A 306 4.06 -20.48 15.52
N PRO A 307 4.65 -19.65 16.42
CA PRO A 307 3.94 -18.54 17.04
C PRO A 307 3.77 -17.39 16.07
N MET A 308 2.54 -16.87 16.01
CA MET A 308 2.15 -15.71 15.22
C MET A 308 2.09 -14.49 16.15
N LEU A 309 3.15 -13.69 16.18
CA LEU A 309 3.40 -12.74 17.26
C LEU A 309 2.97 -11.30 16.90
N LEU A 310 2.18 -10.71 17.79
CA LEU A 310 2.13 -9.28 18.03
C LEU A 310 2.72 -9.06 19.44
N PRO A 311 3.97 -8.59 19.57
CA PRO A 311 4.73 -8.61 20.83
C PRO A 311 3.99 -8.09 22.07
N GLU A 312 3.14 -7.06 21.93
CA GLU A 312 2.36 -6.50 23.04
C GLU A 312 1.13 -7.32 23.46
N LEU A 313 0.69 -8.29 22.65
CA LEU A 313 -0.62 -8.95 22.75
C LEU A 313 -0.53 -10.44 23.13
N ASN A 314 0.53 -11.13 22.70
CA ASN A 314 0.65 -12.59 22.86
C ASN A 314 2.10 -13.09 23.03
N ASP A 315 2.91 -12.38 23.81
CA ASP A 315 4.24 -12.82 24.29
C ASP A 315 4.23 -14.25 24.86
N SER A 316 3.15 -14.63 25.56
CA SER A 316 2.97 -15.98 26.10
C SER A 316 3.08 -17.12 25.07
N HIS A 317 2.90 -16.83 23.78
CA HIS A 317 3.04 -17.80 22.68
C HIS A 317 4.49 -18.21 22.45
N LEU A 318 5.49 -17.45 22.91
CA LEU A 318 6.91 -17.79 22.78
C LEU A 318 7.24 -19.19 23.35
N LYS A 319 6.52 -19.62 24.38
CA LYS A 319 6.68 -20.95 25.01
C LYS A 319 6.44 -22.13 24.06
N ILE A 320 5.83 -21.91 22.90
CA ILE A 320 5.67 -22.96 21.87
C ILE A 320 7.00 -23.32 21.19
N ILE A 321 7.98 -22.41 21.21
CA ILE A 321 9.28 -22.57 20.55
C ILE A 321 10.01 -23.83 21.08
N ASP A 322 9.88 -24.16 22.37
CA ASP A 322 10.45 -25.39 22.94
C ASP A 322 9.84 -26.67 22.35
N THR A 323 8.56 -26.64 21.95
CA THR A 323 7.91 -27.75 21.26
C THR A 323 8.39 -27.82 19.82
N GLN A 324 8.52 -26.67 19.16
CA GLN A 324 8.99 -26.55 17.80
C GLN A 324 10.44 -27.03 17.64
N LYS A 325 11.34 -26.60 18.52
CA LYS A 325 12.74 -27.05 18.56
C LYS A 325 12.84 -28.57 18.68
N LYS A 326 12.05 -29.18 19.58
CA LYS A 326 11.96 -30.64 19.73
C LYS A 326 11.48 -31.34 18.46
N ARG A 327 10.49 -30.79 17.74
CA ARG A 327 10.03 -31.34 16.45
C ARG A 327 11.07 -31.19 15.34
N LEU A 328 11.79 -30.07 15.30
CA LEU A 328 12.80 -29.78 14.29
C LEU A 328 14.13 -30.50 14.54
N GLY A 329 14.37 -30.97 15.77
CA GLY A 329 15.65 -31.57 16.19
C GLY A 329 16.74 -30.54 16.48
N THR A 330 16.36 -29.28 16.74
CA THR A 330 17.25 -28.12 16.87
C THR A 330 17.47 -27.71 18.33
N LYS A 331 18.57 -27.02 18.60
CA LYS A 331 18.88 -26.43 19.92
C LYS A 331 18.57 -24.94 19.95
N ASN A 332 18.98 -24.23 18.92
CA ASN A 332 18.92 -22.78 18.77
C ASN A 332 17.87 -22.40 17.73
N GLY A 333 17.84 -23.06 16.58
CA GLY A 333 17.00 -22.66 15.45
C GLY A 333 15.50 -22.92 15.64
N PHE A 334 14.68 -21.95 15.23
CA PHE A 334 13.21 -21.98 15.25
C PHE A 334 12.66 -20.95 14.25
N ILE A 335 11.34 -20.96 14.02
CA ILE A 335 10.61 -20.02 13.18
C ILE A 335 9.57 -19.33 14.06
N VAL A 336 9.47 -18.00 13.93
CA VAL A 336 8.32 -17.21 14.37
C VAL A 336 7.81 -16.37 13.20
N VAL A 337 6.51 -16.07 13.18
CA VAL A 337 5.91 -15.26 12.12
C VAL A 337 5.21 -14.04 12.70
N LYS A 338 5.22 -12.95 11.93
CA LYS A 338 4.34 -11.80 12.15
C LYS A 338 3.00 -12.05 11.41
N PRO A 339 1.83 -11.67 11.97
CA PRO A 339 0.55 -11.76 11.26
C PRO A 339 0.44 -10.75 10.10
N ASN A 340 -0.75 -10.53 9.55
CA ASN A 340 -1.03 -9.54 8.53
C ASN A 340 -0.78 -8.10 9.00
N CYS A 341 -0.53 -7.16 8.08
CA CYS A 341 -0.51 -5.73 8.33
C CYS A 341 -1.92 -5.13 8.51
N SER A 342 -2.97 -5.71 7.92
CA SER A 342 -4.37 -5.29 8.10
C SER A 342 -4.80 -5.34 9.57
N ILE A 343 -4.53 -6.45 10.27
CA ILE A 343 -5.02 -6.67 11.63
C ILE A 343 -4.40 -5.72 12.66
N GLN A 344 -3.20 -5.19 12.39
CA GLN A 344 -2.53 -4.18 13.21
C GLN A 344 -3.34 -2.87 13.33
N SER A 345 -4.26 -2.60 12.39
CA SER A 345 -5.10 -1.39 12.40
C SER A 345 -6.37 -1.48 13.25
N TYR A 346 -6.65 -2.61 13.91
CA TYR A 346 -7.81 -2.69 14.83
C TYR A 346 -7.66 -3.72 15.97
N VAL A 347 -6.94 -4.84 15.78
CA VAL A 347 -6.73 -5.86 16.83
C VAL A 347 -6.07 -5.27 18.09
N PRO A 348 -5.06 -4.39 17.99
CA PRO A 348 -4.51 -3.71 19.17
C PRO A 348 -5.53 -2.88 19.95
N ALA A 349 -6.51 -2.27 19.29
CA ALA A 349 -7.57 -1.51 19.96
C ALA A 349 -8.61 -2.44 20.63
N LEU A 350 -8.86 -3.63 20.09
CA LEU A 350 -9.77 -4.61 20.68
C LEU A 350 -9.16 -5.42 21.83
N HIS A 351 -7.86 -5.71 21.77
CA HIS A 351 -7.17 -6.55 22.75
C HIS A 351 -7.32 -6.10 24.23
N PRO A 352 -7.11 -4.82 24.62
CA PRO A 352 -7.30 -4.38 26.01
C PRO A 352 -8.77 -4.36 26.45
N LEU A 353 -9.71 -4.65 25.54
CA LEU A 353 -11.15 -4.75 25.80
C LEU A 353 -11.63 -6.21 25.90
N LEU A 354 -10.76 -7.21 25.73
CA LEU A 354 -11.12 -8.63 25.79
C LEU A 354 -11.79 -9.04 27.12
N SER A 355 -11.50 -8.37 28.23
CA SER A 355 -12.15 -8.60 29.52
C SER A 355 -13.65 -8.25 29.56
N TYR A 356 -14.13 -7.45 28.60
CA TYR A 356 -15.55 -7.15 28.40
C TYR A 356 -16.22 -8.14 27.43
N GLY A 357 -15.41 -9.03 26.84
CA GLY A 357 -15.80 -10.10 25.94
C GLY A 357 -16.43 -9.61 24.64
N PRO A 358 -15.65 -9.14 23.66
CA PRO A 358 -16.14 -8.93 22.30
C PRO A 358 -16.85 -10.20 21.77
N LYS A 359 -18.09 -10.06 21.33
CA LYS A 359 -18.90 -11.13 20.71
C LYS A 359 -18.78 -11.11 19.20
N GLU A 360 -18.97 -9.93 18.62
CA GLU A 360 -19.11 -9.70 17.20
C GLU A 360 -18.31 -8.44 16.83
N VAL A 361 -17.55 -8.52 15.75
CA VAL A 361 -16.75 -7.42 15.21
C VAL A 361 -16.99 -7.34 13.71
N VAL A 362 -17.39 -6.18 13.23
CA VAL A 362 -17.34 -5.83 11.80
C VAL A 362 -16.16 -4.90 11.59
N VAL A 363 -15.34 -5.16 10.58
CA VAL A 363 -14.23 -4.28 10.22
C VAL A 363 -14.19 -4.01 8.71
N CYS A 364 -14.10 -2.73 8.35
CA CYS A 364 -13.77 -2.31 6.98
C CYS A 364 -12.35 -1.74 6.99
N THR A 365 -11.41 -2.37 6.26
CA THR A 365 -10.03 -1.87 6.14
C THR A 365 -9.86 -1.05 4.87
N TYR A 366 -9.18 0.09 5.01
CA TYR A 366 -8.80 1.01 3.96
C TYR A 366 -7.27 1.00 3.91
N GLN A 367 -6.73 0.19 3.00
CA GLN A 367 -5.33 -0.20 2.96
C GLN A 367 -4.57 0.61 1.92
N ALA A 368 -3.48 1.25 2.35
CA ALA A 368 -2.50 1.91 1.50
C ALA A 368 -1.84 0.99 0.45
N ILE A 369 -1.31 1.58 -0.62
CA ILE A 369 -0.68 0.88 -1.75
C ILE A 369 0.68 0.25 -1.43
N SER A 370 1.44 0.79 -0.46
CA SER A 370 2.72 0.17 -0.05
C SER A 370 2.55 -1.20 0.60
N GLY A 371 1.34 -1.56 1.03
CA GLY A 371 1.00 -2.91 1.49
C GLY A 371 0.99 -3.97 0.37
N ALA A 372 1.00 -3.55 -0.89
CA ALA A 372 1.16 -4.40 -2.08
C ALA A 372 2.56 -4.25 -2.72
N GLY A 373 3.52 -3.59 -2.05
CA GLY A 373 4.85 -3.31 -2.60
C GLY A 373 4.86 -2.27 -3.73
N LYS A 374 3.80 -1.45 -3.86
CA LYS A 374 3.63 -0.48 -4.95
C LYS A 374 3.71 0.97 -4.47
N THR A 375 4.26 1.83 -5.33
CA THR A 375 4.10 3.30 -5.31
C THR A 375 3.10 3.74 -6.38
N PHE A 376 2.67 5.01 -6.37
CA PHE A 376 1.85 5.58 -7.45
C PHE A 376 2.54 5.59 -8.81
N GLU A 377 3.86 5.60 -8.86
CA GLU A 377 4.63 5.51 -10.12
C GLU A 377 4.56 4.09 -10.71
N THR A 378 4.56 3.07 -9.84
CA THR A 378 4.47 1.65 -10.23
C THR A 378 3.03 1.11 -10.30
N TRP A 379 2.04 1.93 -9.95
CA TRP A 379 0.61 1.59 -9.96
C TRP A 379 -0.24 2.86 -10.18
N PRO A 380 -0.11 3.54 -11.35
CA PRO A 380 -0.82 4.78 -11.64
C PRO A 380 -2.34 4.62 -11.65
N GLU A 381 -2.87 3.42 -11.92
CA GLU A 381 -4.29 3.07 -11.91
C GLU A 381 -4.94 3.19 -10.53
N MET A 382 -4.16 3.34 -9.46
CA MET A 382 -4.67 3.69 -8.13
C MET A 382 -4.99 5.18 -7.98
N ILE A 383 -4.47 6.07 -8.82
CA ILE A 383 -4.74 7.51 -8.72
C ILE A 383 -6.24 7.75 -8.99
N ASP A 384 -6.89 8.48 -8.09
CA ASP A 384 -8.35 8.74 -8.10
C ASP A 384 -9.23 7.46 -8.08
N ASN A 385 -8.69 6.34 -7.57
CA ASN A 385 -9.35 5.03 -7.63
C ASN A 385 -9.33 4.28 -6.30
N VAL A 386 -10.28 3.36 -6.12
CA VAL A 386 -10.47 2.51 -4.93
C VAL A 386 -10.79 1.09 -5.42
N ILE A 387 -9.98 0.10 -5.02
CA ILE A 387 -10.19 -1.30 -5.43
C ILE A 387 -10.85 -2.06 -4.26
N PRO A 388 -12.08 -2.58 -4.43
CA PRO A 388 -12.87 -3.17 -3.36
C PRO A 388 -12.50 -4.64 -3.04
N TYR A 389 -11.32 -5.11 -3.49
CA TYR A 389 -10.88 -6.48 -3.31
C TYR A 389 -9.36 -6.56 -3.09
N ILE A 390 -8.95 -7.38 -2.12
CA ILE A 390 -7.55 -7.75 -1.87
C ILE A 390 -7.48 -9.25 -1.62
N GLY A 391 -6.77 -9.99 -2.47
CA GLY A 391 -6.71 -11.46 -2.48
C GLY A 391 -6.46 -12.11 -1.11
N GLY A 392 -7.49 -12.79 -0.59
CA GLY A 392 -7.47 -13.49 0.70
C GLY A 392 -7.19 -12.60 1.91
N GLU A 393 -7.38 -11.28 1.82
CA GLU A 393 -7.10 -10.36 2.94
C GLU A 393 -8.22 -10.37 3.99
N GLU A 394 -9.44 -10.62 3.56
CA GLU A 394 -10.63 -10.72 4.43
C GLU A 394 -10.51 -11.95 5.33
N GLU A 395 -10.28 -13.15 4.77
CA GLU A 395 -10.03 -14.36 5.55
C GLU A 395 -8.89 -14.20 6.57
N LYS A 396 -7.76 -13.60 6.18
CA LYS A 396 -6.66 -13.31 7.12
C LYS A 396 -7.11 -12.36 8.22
N SER A 397 -7.89 -11.34 7.88
CA SER A 397 -8.42 -10.39 8.85
C SER A 397 -9.45 -11.03 9.79
N GLU A 398 -10.23 -12.02 9.35
CA GLU A 398 -11.17 -12.73 10.22
C GLU A 398 -10.49 -13.79 11.11
N LYS A 399 -9.49 -14.51 10.57
CA LYS A 399 -8.91 -15.70 11.21
C LYS A 399 -7.62 -15.44 12.00
N GLU A 400 -6.72 -14.59 11.51
CA GLU A 400 -5.44 -14.35 12.20
C GLU A 400 -5.58 -13.74 13.62
N PRO A 401 -6.55 -12.83 13.92
CA PRO A 401 -6.75 -12.34 15.28
C PRO A 401 -7.11 -13.46 16.27
N LEU A 402 -7.85 -14.48 15.80
CA LEU A 402 -8.21 -15.63 16.61
C LEU A 402 -7.00 -16.50 16.94
N LYS A 403 -6.03 -16.65 16.01
CA LYS A 403 -4.76 -17.31 16.35
C LYS A 403 -3.94 -16.47 17.31
N VAL A 404 -3.85 -15.15 17.14
CA VAL A 404 -3.13 -14.23 18.06
C VAL A 404 -3.69 -14.33 19.49
N TRP A 405 -5.02 -14.33 19.66
CA TRP A 405 -5.67 -14.48 20.97
C TRP A 405 -5.85 -15.95 21.41
N GLY A 406 -5.27 -16.89 20.67
CA GLY A 406 -5.27 -18.31 20.99
C GLY A 406 -4.42 -18.68 22.22
N LYS A 407 -4.38 -19.97 22.54
CA LYS A 407 -3.63 -20.53 23.68
C LYS A 407 -2.80 -21.74 23.26
N ILE A 408 -1.72 -22.00 23.98
CA ILE A 408 -0.92 -23.21 23.80
C ILE A 408 -1.62 -24.37 24.52
N GLU A 409 -2.05 -25.37 23.76
CA GLU A 409 -2.70 -26.59 24.28
C GLU A 409 -2.19 -27.79 23.47
N GLY A 410 -1.75 -28.87 24.15
CA GLY A 410 -1.31 -30.10 23.48
C GLY A 410 -0.15 -29.96 22.49
N GLY A 411 0.74 -28.97 22.69
CA GLY A 411 1.89 -28.73 21.80
C GLY A 411 1.57 -27.92 20.53
N LYS A 412 0.38 -27.29 20.45
CA LYS A 412 -0.02 -26.41 19.36
C LYS A 412 -0.71 -25.14 19.86
N ILE A 413 -0.83 -24.12 19.01
CA ILE A 413 -1.63 -22.93 19.29
C ILE A 413 -3.07 -23.15 18.83
N VAL A 414 -3.98 -23.36 19.78
CA VAL A 414 -5.42 -23.43 19.55
C VAL A 414 -5.99 -22.02 19.48
N SER A 415 -6.62 -21.67 18.36
CA SER A 415 -7.20 -20.33 18.14
C SER A 415 -8.39 -20.06 19.06
N ALA A 416 -8.59 -18.80 19.43
CA ALA A 416 -9.80 -18.36 20.12
C ALA A 416 -11.06 -18.60 19.27
N VAL A 417 -12.20 -18.81 19.93
CA VAL A 417 -13.51 -19.05 19.28
C VAL A 417 -14.34 -17.76 19.16
N LYS A 418 -13.98 -16.71 19.90
CA LYS A 418 -14.63 -15.39 19.92
C LYS A 418 -13.58 -14.27 19.87
N PRO A 419 -13.93 -13.06 19.39
CA PRO A 419 -15.19 -12.69 18.74
C PRO A 419 -15.41 -13.38 17.39
N VAL A 420 -16.65 -13.42 16.91
CA VAL A 420 -16.91 -13.59 15.49
C VAL A 420 -16.49 -12.30 14.80
N ILE A 421 -15.58 -12.40 13.82
CA ILE A 421 -15.10 -11.27 13.04
C ILE A 421 -15.59 -11.44 11.60
N THR A 422 -16.10 -10.37 10.99
CA THR A 422 -16.27 -10.27 9.54
C THR A 422 -15.56 -9.04 9.00
N ALA A 423 -14.88 -9.20 7.85
CA ALA A 423 -14.01 -8.17 7.28
C ALA A 423 -14.37 -7.84 5.83
N GLN A 424 -14.31 -6.54 5.49
CA GLN A 424 -14.26 -6.04 4.11
C GLN A 424 -12.90 -5.36 3.89
N CYS A 425 -12.13 -5.76 2.88
CA CYS A 425 -10.78 -5.24 2.67
C CYS A 425 -10.63 -4.47 1.35
N ILE A 426 -10.40 -3.16 1.46
CA ILE A 426 -10.41 -2.20 0.36
C ILE A 426 -9.03 -1.55 0.19
N ARG A 427 -8.52 -1.47 -1.05
CA ARG A 427 -7.30 -0.72 -1.39
C ARG A 427 -7.66 0.74 -1.71
N VAL A 428 -6.95 1.70 -1.11
CA VAL A 428 -7.21 3.15 -1.25
C VAL A 428 -5.96 3.91 -1.72
N PRO A 429 -6.11 5.10 -2.34
CA PRO A 429 -5.01 5.86 -2.91
C PRO A 429 -4.24 6.64 -1.83
N VAL A 430 -3.56 5.88 -0.97
CA VAL A 430 -2.75 6.38 0.15
C VAL A 430 -1.41 5.67 0.08
N THR A 431 -0.29 6.41 0.21
CA THR A 431 1.06 5.78 0.10
C THR A 431 1.29 4.75 1.20
N ASP A 432 1.02 5.14 2.46
CA ASP A 432 1.24 4.33 3.67
C ASP A 432 0.24 4.71 4.78
N GLY A 433 -0.01 3.75 5.66
CA GLY A 433 -1.04 3.77 6.68
C GLY A 433 -2.19 2.84 6.30
N HIS A 434 -2.52 1.87 7.16
CA HIS A 434 -3.77 1.10 7.04
C HIS A 434 -4.75 1.60 8.10
N MET A 435 -5.89 2.09 7.64
CA MET A 435 -6.98 2.52 8.50
C MET A 435 -8.04 1.42 8.56
N ALA A 436 -8.66 1.21 9.70
CA ALA A 436 -9.84 0.37 9.87
C ALA A 436 -10.97 1.16 10.50
N ALA A 437 -12.18 1.02 9.96
CA ALA A 437 -13.41 1.35 10.67
C ALA A 437 -13.93 0.07 11.34
N ALA A 438 -14.02 0.07 12.67
CA ALA A 438 -14.38 -1.11 13.45
C ALA A 438 -15.66 -0.84 14.26
N PHE A 439 -16.53 -1.85 14.29
CA PHE A 439 -17.79 -1.89 15.04
C PHE A 439 -17.75 -3.12 15.93
N VAL A 440 -18.16 -3.01 17.19
CA VAL A 440 -18.03 -4.10 18.17
C VAL A 440 -19.23 -4.18 19.10
N ARG A 441 -19.70 -5.42 19.33
CA ARG A 441 -20.67 -5.78 20.37
C ARG A 441 -19.98 -6.65 21.44
N PHE A 442 -20.32 -6.43 22.70
CA PHE A 442 -19.69 -7.07 23.86
C PHE A 442 -20.64 -8.03 24.61
N GLU A 443 -20.10 -8.88 25.48
CA GLU A 443 -20.89 -9.63 26.47
C GLU A 443 -21.33 -8.72 27.61
N LYS A 444 -20.43 -7.83 28.02
CA LYS A 444 -20.67 -6.77 29.01
C LYS A 444 -20.21 -5.44 28.40
N LYS A 445 -21.16 -4.63 27.90
CA LYS A 445 -20.86 -3.30 27.34
C LYS A 445 -20.05 -2.46 28.35
N PRO A 446 -18.79 -2.06 28.04
CA PRO A 446 -18.03 -1.11 28.86
C PRO A 446 -18.60 0.30 28.72
N SER A 447 -18.27 1.21 29.64
CA SER A 447 -18.47 2.64 29.39
C SER A 447 -17.45 3.19 28.38
N LYS A 448 -17.74 4.36 27.77
CA LYS A 448 -16.79 5.03 26.87
C LYS A 448 -15.50 5.41 27.62
N GLU A 449 -15.63 5.86 28.86
CA GLU A 449 -14.54 6.26 29.75
C GLU A 449 -13.68 5.04 30.12
N GLU A 450 -14.29 3.86 30.34
CA GLU A 450 -13.55 2.61 30.51
C GLU A 450 -12.72 2.28 29.26
N ILE A 451 -13.30 2.34 28.05
CA ILE A 451 -12.55 2.08 26.80
C ILE A 451 -11.37 3.04 26.66
N LEU A 452 -11.60 4.35 26.84
CA LEU A 452 -10.57 5.38 26.73
C LEU A 452 -9.44 5.17 27.75
N LYS A 453 -9.80 4.82 28.99
CA LYS A 453 -8.84 4.46 30.04
C LYS A 453 -8.02 3.23 29.64
N ARG A 454 -8.67 2.15 29.18
CA ARG A 454 -8.02 0.92 28.74
C ARG A 454 -7.02 1.17 27.61
N TRP A 455 -7.37 1.95 26.59
CA TRP A 455 -6.45 2.32 25.52
C TRP A 455 -5.27 3.17 26.02
N LYS A 456 -5.53 4.17 26.87
CA LYS A 456 -4.49 5.05 27.40
C LYS A 456 -3.48 4.33 28.31
N GLU A 457 -3.94 3.36 29.09
CA GLU A 457 -3.13 2.64 30.09
C GLU A 457 -2.50 1.35 29.55
N PHE A 458 -2.95 0.83 28.40
CA PHE A 458 -2.46 -0.44 27.88
C PHE A 458 -0.97 -0.40 27.53
N LYS A 459 -0.26 -1.38 28.09
CA LYS A 459 1.13 -1.72 27.82
C LYS A 459 1.21 -3.23 27.66
N GLY A 460 2.01 -3.68 26.71
CA GLY A 460 2.40 -5.08 26.63
C GLY A 460 3.84 -5.28 27.06
N LYS A 461 4.29 -6.53 26.98
CA LYS A 461 5.63 -6.98 27.35
C LYS A 461 6.79 -6.11 26.78
N PRO A 462 6.75 -5.62 25.53
CA PRO A 462 7.78 -4.70 25.00
C PRO A 462 7.92 -3.38 25.76
N GLN A 463 6.80 -2.78 26.20
CA GLN A 463 6.82 -1.53 26.95
C GLN A 463 7.27 -1.75 28.40
N GLU A 464 6.94 -2.90 29.00
CA GLU A 464 7.42 -3.29 30.34
C GLU A 464 8.94 -3.47 30.38
N LEU A 465 9.49 -4.13 29.35
CA LEU A 465 10.91 -4.36 29.19
C LEU A 465 11.69 -3.13 28.66
N ASN A 466 10.98 -2.05 28.29
CA ASN A 466 11.54 -0.86 27.64
C ASN A 466 12.37 -1.21 26.38
N LEU A 467 11.86 -2.13 25.55
CA LEU A 467 12.57 -2.56 24.34
C LEU A 467 12.78 -1.35 23.40
N PRO A 468 13.95 -1.20 22.75
CA PRO A 468 14.28 -0.01 21.99
C PRO A 468 13.22 0.43 20.98
N SER A 469 12.67 -0.51 20.21
CA SER A 469 11.68 -0.26 19.15
C SER A 469 10.23 -0.24 19.67
N ALA A 470 10.00 -0.39 20.98
CA ALA A 470 8.67 -0.36 21.56
C ALA A 470 8.11 1.08 21.61
N PRO A 471 6.88 1.33 21.14
CA PRO A 471 6.25 2.64 21.25
C PRO A 471 5.97 2.96 22.73
N LYS A 472 6.29 4.18 23.18
CA LYS A 472 6.12 4.60 24.59
C LYS A 472 4.64 4.66 24.97
N GLN A 473 3.83 5.24 24.09
CA GLN A 473 2.37 5.11 24.11
C GLN A 473 1.94 4.20 22.95
N PHE A 474 1.68 2.93 23.24
CA PHE A 474 1.31 1.96 22.19
C PHE A 474 -0.02 2.31 21.52
N ILE A 475 -1.05 2.68 22.29
CA ILE A 475 -2.35 3.11 21.76
C ILE A 475 -2.58 4.58 22.09
N LYS A 476 -2.70 5.42 21.05
CA LYS A 476 -2.97 6.86 21.17
C LYS A 476 -4.35 7.20 20.64
N TYR A 477 -5.24 7.62 21.55
CA TYR A 477 -6.56 8.14 21.19
C TYR A 477 -6.49 9.63 20.79
N PHE A 478 -7.28 10.01 19.79
CA PHE A 478 -7.54 11.38 19.37
C PHE A 478 -9.00 11.75 19.65
N GLU A 479 -9.20 12.93 20.23
CA GLU A 479 -10.53 13.45 20.59
C GLU A 479 -11.19 14.19 19.42
N GLU A 480 -10.40 14.68 18.46
CA GLU A 480 -10.90 15.46 17.34
C GLU A 480 -11.65 14.59 16.31
N ASP A 481 -12.83 15.05 15.88
CA ASP A 481 -13.75 14.32 14.99
C ASP A 481 -13.22 13.99 13.59
N ASN A 482 -12.07 14.55 13.19
CA ASN A 482 -11.43 14.31 11.90
C ASN A 482 -10.10 13.54 12.01
N ARG A 483 -9.89 12.78 13.10
CA ARG A 483 -8.65 12.04 13.37
C ARG A 483 -8.91 10.57 13.77
N PRO A 484 -7.91 9.68 13.62
CA PRO A 484 -6.65 9.86 12.89
C PRO A 484 -6.82 9.99 11.37
N GLN A 485 -5.84 10.57 10.69
CA GLN A 485 -5.69 10.62 9.24
C GLN A 485 -4.39 9.93 8.81
N THR A 486 -4.44 9.14 7.73
CA THR A 486 -3.30 8.33 7.27
C THR A 486 -2.01 9.15 7.12
N LYS A 487 -2.06 10.29 6.42
CA LYS A 487 -0.89 11.14 6.17
C LYS A 487 -0.33 11.84 7.42
N LEU A 488 -1.15 12.11 8.43
CA LEU A 488 -0.77 12.92 9.59
C LEU A 488 -0.32 12.06 10.78
N GLU A 489 -0.99 10.92 11.01
CA GLU A 489 -0.85 10.14 12.24
C GLU A 489 -0.07 8.82 12.09
N ARG A 490 0.16 8.33 10.87
CA ARG A 490 0.80 7.02 10.65
C ARG A 490 2.20 6.91 11.26
N ASP A 491 2.93 8.02 11.37
CA ASP A 491 4.34 8.05 11.79
C ASP A 491 4.49 8.27 13.31
N ILE A 492 3.38 8.23 14.08
CA ILE A 492 3.40 8.35 15.56
C ILE A 492 4.18 7.21 16.21
N GLU A 493 4.99 7.55 17.21
CA GLU A 493 5.96 6.64 17.85
C GLU A 493 6.82 5.96 16.79
N ASN A 494 7.35 6.75 15.84
CA ASN A 494 8.14 6.31 14.68
C ASN A 494 7.43 5.27 13.79
N GLY A 495 6.09 5.33 13.73
CA GLY A 495 5.26 4.36 13.00
C GLY A 495 5.07 3.02 13.70
N MET A 496 5.47 2.89 14.97
CA MET A 496 5.21 1.73 15.82
C MET A 496 3.96 1.85 16.68
N GLY A 497 3.45 3.06 16.89
CA GLY A 497 2.21 3.31 17.61
C GLY A 497 0.97 2.96 16.79
N VAL A 498 -0.14 2.68 17.48
CA VAL A 498 -1.48 2.54 16.91
C VAL A 498 -2.29 3.75 17.32
N THR A 499 -2.90 4.42 16.35
CA THR A 499 -3.75 5.59 16.61
C THR A 499 -5.21 5.21 16.51
N VAL A 500 -6.05 5.80 17.35
CA VAL A 500 -7.48 5.51 17.45
C VAL A 500 -8.24 6.83 17.57
N GLY A 501 -9.45 6.89 17.03
CA GLY A 501 -10.31 8.07 17.13
C GLY A 501 -11.77 7.70 16.89
N ARG A 502 -12.63 8.71 16.82
CA ARG A 502 -14.06 8.56 16.48
C ARG A 502 -14.86 7.62 17.40
N LEU A 503 -14.40 7.33 18.62
CA LEU A 503 -15.11 6.41 19.53
C LEU A 503 -16.47 6.99 19.94
N ARG A 504 -17.53 6.31 19.53
CA ARG A 504 -18.93 6.68 19.76
C ARG A 504 -19.79 5.43 19.80
N GLU A 505 -20.97 5.56 20.40
CA GLU A 505 -21.98 4.50 20.36
C GLU A 505 -22.41 4.23 18.91
N ASP A 506 -22.91 3.02 18.67
CA ASP A 506 -23.52 2.65 17.40
C ASP A 506 -25.00 2.25 17.60
N HIS A 507 -25.77 2.20 16.52
CA HIS A 507 -27.20 1.83 16.57
C HIS A 507 -27.44 0.34 16.32
N LEU A 508 -26.44 -0.37 15.75
CA LEU A 508 -26.47 -1.81 15.55
C LEU A 508 -25.53 -2.50 16.54
N TYR A 509 -24.33 -1.95 16.75
CA TYR A 509 -23.31 -2.45 17.68
C TYR A 509 -23.27 -1.61 18.97
N ASP A 510 -22.47 -1.99 19.96
CA ASP A 510 -22.34 -1.18 21.18
C ASP A 510 -21.51 0.08 20.93
N TYR A 511 -20.41 -0.08 20.20
CA TYR A 511 -19.47 1.00 19.86
C TYR A 511 -18.92 0.86 18.45
N LYS A 512 -18.53 2.00 17.88
CA LYS A 512 -17.71 2.10 16.67
C LYS A 512 -16.60 3.11 16.83
N PHE A 513 -15.45 2.83 16.21
CA PHE A 513 -14.26 3.67 16.21
C PHE A 513 -13.53 3.54 14.87
N VAL A 514 -12.54 4.40 14.64
CA VAL A 514 -11.57 4.21 13.56
C VAL A 514 -10.17 4.12 14.15
N SER A 515 -9.30 3.32 13.56
CA SER A 515 -7.92 3.16 14.00
C SER A 515 -6.96 3.01 12.82
N LEU A 516 -5.70 3.39 13.03
CA LEU A 516 -4.67 3.50 12.00
C LEU A 516 -3.34 2.94 12.53
N SER A 517 -2.66 2.16 11.70
CA SER A 517 -1.29 1.67 11.93
C SER A 517 -0.41 1.84 10.68
N HIS A 518 0.91 1.99 10.87
CA HIS A 518 1.85 2.06 9.73
C HIS A 518 2.11 0.67 9.15
N ASN A 519 1.57 0.38 7.97
CA ASN A 519 1.57 -0.97 7.39
C ASN A 519 2.95 -1.53 7.04
N THR A 520 3.93 -0.69 6.69
CA THR A 520 5.30 -1.15 6.37
C THR A 520 6.27 -1.07 7.56
N VAL A 521 5.91 -0.37 8.65
CA VAL A 521 6.73 -0.26 9.88
C VAL A 521 6.16 -1.20 10.93
N ARG A 522 5.21 -0.77 11.76
CA ARG A 522 4.44 -1.65 12.67
C ARG A 522 3.92 -2.91 11.97
N GLY A 523 3.31 -2.71 10.80
CA GLY A 523 2.71 -3.76 10.00
C GLY A 523 3.69 -4.64 9.24
N ALA A 524 5.00 -4.38 9.27
CA ALA A 524 6.01 -5.27 8.70
C ALA A 524 7.35 -5.14 9.43
N ALA A 525 8.18 -4.19 9.01
CA ALA A 525 9.57 -4.04 9.43
C ALA A 525 9.78 -3.94 10.95
N GLY A 526 9.28 -2.86 11.53
CA GLY A 526 9.41 -2.58 12.96
C GLY A 526 8.70 -3.64 13.80
N GLY A 527 7.62 -4.25 13.29
CA GLY A 527 6.97 -5.41 13.90
C GLY A 527 7.92 -6.62 14.00
N ALA A 528 8.62 -6.96 12.92
CA ALA A 528 9.62 -8.03 12.93
C ALA A 528 10.83 -7.70 13.83
N VAL A 529 11.34 -6.47 13.76
CA VAL A 529 12.42 -5.99 14.65
C VAL A 529 12.03 -6.14 16.12
N LEU A 530 10.83 -5.71 16.50
CA LEU A 530 10.30 -5.80 17.87
C LEU A 530 10.10 -7.26 18.33
N ILE A 531 9.74 -8.17 17.43
CA ILE A 531 9.69 -9.62 17.72
C ILE A 531 11.09 -10.14 18.07
N ALA A 532 12.11 -9.83 17.27
CA ALA A 532 13.48 -10.24 17.55
C ALA A 532 14.05 -9.56 18.82
N GLU A 533 13.66 -8.31 19.09
CA GLU A 533 13.98 -7.57 20.33
C GLU A 533 13.42 -8.30 21.56
N LEU A 534 12.14 -8.72 21.50
CA LEU A 534 11.47 -9.48 22.55
C LEU A 534 12.10 -10.87 22.70
N LEU A 535 12.38 -11.58 21.60
CA LEU A 535 13.04 -12.88 21.64
C LEU A 535 14.43 -12.81 22.29
N LYS A 536 15.20 -11.74 22.06
CA LYS A 536 16.50 -11.54 22.74
C LYS A 536 16.32 -11.25 24.23
N ALA A 537 15.35 -10.40 24.60
CA ALA A 537 15.09 -10.08 26.00
C ALA A 537 14.54 -11.27 26.81
N GLU A 538 13.73 -12.14 26.19
CA GLU A 538 13.22 -13.38 26.78
C GLU A 538 14.18 -14.58 26.64
N GLY A 539 15.41 -14.37 26.13
CA GLY A 539 16.46 -15.39 26.10
C GLY A 539 16.33 -16.47 25.02
N TYR A 540 15.55 -16.25 23.96
CA TYR A 540 15.46 -17.15 22.80
C TYR A 540 16.49 -16.83 21.71
N LEU A 541 16.97 -15.58 21.62
CA LEU A 541 18.09 -15.22 20.76
C LEU A 541 19.35 -14.97 21.61
N HIS A 542 20.42 -15.67 21.26
CA HIS A 542 21.75 -15.47 21.81
C HIS A 542 22.62 -14.79 20.75
N SER A 543 23.56 -13.96 21.19
CA SER A 543 24.71 -13.58 20.36
C SER A 543 25.85 -14.53 20.71
N ASN A 544 26.47 -15.12 19.69
CA ASN A 544 27.64 -16.00 19.85
C ASN A 544 28.89 -15.23 20.30
#